data_AF-A0A103XM16-F1
#
_entry.id   AF-A0A103XM16-F1
#
_cell.length_a   1.000
_cell.length_b   1.000
_cell.length_c   1.000
_cell.angle_alpha   90.00
_cell.angle_beta   90.00
_cell.angle_gamma   90.00
#
_symmetry.space_group_name_H-M   'P 1'
#
loop_
_entity.id
_entity.type
_entity.pdbx_description
1 polymer ?
#
loop_
_entity_poly.entity_id
_entity_poly.type
_entity_poly.pdbx_seq_one_letter_code
_entity_poly.pdbx_strand_id
1 'polypeptide(L)'
;MTDHAQEQEMEIEALKAILMDEFEEIHPSESGLNTSNRCFQIKLSLQTSSYEHHAQADPLTKQAQQSSHKRFFLDDETDESSSPVQLGLIFSHTEKYPDEIPLLNLKSIKGIQASDLAITVPHGEPVTVETFLAWRERFEAELALERAKLLPESALIAPKEKKLTGRQWFQSGRASA
;
A
#
# COMPACT_ATOMS: atom_id res chain seq x y z
N MET A 1 -2.41 24.35 11.65
CA MET A 1 -1.89 23.37 12.64
C MET A 1 -2.63 22.10 12.34
N THR A 2 -1.95 21.12 11.77
CA THR A 2 -2.54 19.84 11.38
C THR A 2 -2.86 19.06 12.66
N ASP A 3 -4.06 18.50 12.75
CA ASP A 3 -4.43 17.65 13.87
C ASP A 3 -3.94 16.23 13.56
N HIS A 4 -2.75 15.90 14.06
CA HIS A 4 -2.12 14.61 13.84
C HIS A 4 -3.00 13.44 14.32
N ALA A 5 -3.79 13.63 15.37
CA ALA A 5 -4.69 12.58 15.86
C ALA A 5 -5.81 12.29 14.86
N GLN A 6 -6.42 13.33 14.29
CA GLN A 6 -7.45 13.16 13.26
C GLN A 6 -6.88 12.50 11.99
N GLU A 7 -5.67 12.89 11.57
CA GLU A 7 -5.01 12.30 10.41
C GLU A 7 -4.71 10.82 10.62
N GLN A 8 -4.19 10.47 11.80
CA GLN A 8 -3.97 9.08 12.20
C GLN A 8 -5.28 8.29 12.22
N GLU A 9 -6.38 8.85 12.73
CA GLU A 9 -7.68 8.17 12.73
C GLU A 9 -8.20 7.92 11.30
N MET A 10 -8.09 8.91 10.42
CA MET A 10 -8.46 8.75 9.01
C MET A 10 -7.62 7.69 8.31
N GLU A 11 -6.32 7.59 8.61
CA GLU A 11 -5.46 6.53 8.08
C GLU A 11 -5.90 5.16 8.57
N ILE A 12 -6.17 5.00 9.87
CA ILE A 12 -6.62 3.72 10.43
C ILE A 12 -7.96 3.30 9.83
N GLU A 13 -8.89 4.23 9.60
CA GLU A 13 -10.15 3.95 8.92
C GLU A 13 -9.91 3.50 7.47
N ALA A 14 -9.03 4.20 6.74
CA ALA A 14 -8.67 3.83 5.38
C ALA A 14 -8.03 2.43 5.33
N LEU A 15 -7.10 2.11 6.23
CA LEU A 15 -6.45 0.81 6.30
C LEU A 15 -7.46 -0.31 6.62
N LYS A 16 -8.39 -0.08 7.57
CA LYS A 16 -9.48 -1.02 7.84
C LYS A 16 -10.35 -1.28 6.60
N ALA A 17 -10.60 -0.26 5.80
CA ALA A 17 -11.40 -0.40 4.59
C ALA A 17 -10.65 -1.11 3.45
N ILE A 18 -9.35 -0.82 3.27
CA ILE A 18 -8.52 -1.38 2.19
C ILE A 18 -8.16 -2.83 2.47
N LEU A 19 -7.73 -3.12 3.70
CA LEU A 19 -7.13 -4.40 4.06
C LEU A 19 -8.10 -5.34 4.80
N MET A 20 -9.28 -4.84 5.21
CA MET A 20 -10.34 -5.64 5.85
C MET A 20 -9.78 -6.62 6.90
N ASP A 21 -9.86 -7.92 6.63
CA ASP A 21 -9.46 -9.01 7.52
C ASP A 21 -7.93 -9.15 7.67
N GLU A 22 -7.15 -8.46 6.83
CA GLU A 22 -5.69 -8.40 6.91
C GLU A 22 -5.19 -7.33 7.88
N PHE A 23 -6.05 -6.45 8.40
CA PHE A 23 -5.69 -5.38 9.34
C PHE A 23 -6.42 -5.53 10.68
N GLU A 24 -5.67 -5.69 11.76
CA GLU A 24 -6.22 -5.92 13.10
C GLU A 24 -5.56 -5.02 14.16
N GLU A 25 -6.34 -4.60 15.15
CA GLU A 25 -5.81 -3.91 16.34
C GLU A 25 -5.39 -4.96 17.38
N ILE A 26 -4.18 -4.85 17.90
CA ILE A 26 -3.59 -5.80 18.83
C ILE A 26 -3.27 -5.12 20.17
N HIS A 27 -3.23 -5.92 21.24
CA HIS A 27 -2.89 -5.38 22.56
C HIS A 27 -1.41 -4.93 22.59
N PRO A 28 -1.08 -3.79 23.23
CA PRO A 28 0.30 -3.30 23.30
C PRO A 28 1.29 -4.33 23.86
N SER A 29 0.89 -5.12 24.87
CA SER A 29 1.71 -6.21 25.43
C SER A 29 2.08 -7.30 24.42
N GLU A 30 1.26 -7.50 23.39
CA GLU A 30 1.50 -8.49 22.35
C GLU A 30 2.29 -7.89 21.18
N SER A 31 2.32 -6.57 21.02
CA SER A 31 2.94 -5.89 19.87
C SER A 31 4.45 -6.10 19.75
N GLY A 32 5.13 -6.37 20.86
CA GLY A 32 6.60 -6.36 20.90
C GLY A 32 7.19 -4.95 20.76
N LEU A 33 6.37 -3.90 20.83
CA LEU A 33 6.78 -2.50 20.85
C LEU A 33 6.82 -1.99 22.29
N ASN A 34 7.76 -1.09 22.58
CA ASN A 34 7.90 -0.43 23.88
C ASN A 34 6.95 0.78 24.00
N THR A 35 5.65 0.57 23.77
CA THR A 35 4.64 1.65 23.77
C THR A 35 3.36 1.23 24.46
N SER A 36 2.63 2.22 25.00
CA SER A 36 1.25 2.07 25.49
C SER A 36 0.22 2.54 24.47
N ASN A 37 0.64 3.06 23.32
CA ASN A 37 -0.24 3.50 22.25
C ASN A 37 -0.92 2.30 21.58
N ARG A 38 -1.98 2.60 20.80
CA ARG A 38 -2.68 1.60 19.99
C ARG A 38 -1.69 0.96 19.01
N CYS A 39 -1.76 -0.35 18.91
CA CYS A 39 -0.88 -1.14 18.07
C CYS A 39 -1.75 -1.87 17.04
N PHE A 40 -1.27 -1.92 15.80
CA PHE A 40 -1.99 -2.54 14.69
C PHE A 40 -1.09 -3.53 13.98
N GLN A 41 -1.67 -4.60 13.46
CA GLN A 41 -0.99 -5.64 12.72
C GLN A 41 -1.60 -5.77 11.32
N ILE A 42 -0.73 -5.72 10.31
CA ILE A 42 -1.05 -6.05 8.92
C ILE A 42 -0.51 -7.45 8.62
N LYS A 43 -1.39 -8.36 8.20
CA LYS A 43 -1.03 -9.70 7.72
C LYS A 43 -0.69 -9.64 6.24
N LEU A 44 0.59 -9.78 5.92
CA LEU A 44 1.10 -9.83 4.55
C LEU A 44 1.27 -11.28 4.12
N SER A 45 0.68 -11.67 3.00
CA SER A 45 0.87 -12.97 2.38
C SER A 45 1.69 -12.84 1.09
N LEU A 46 2.73 -13.67 0.95
CA LEU A 46 3.52 -13.69 -0.28
C LEU A 46 2.70 -14.39 -1.38
N GLN A 47 2.27 -13.62 -2.37
CA GLN A 47 1.65 -14.17 -3.57
C GLN A 47 2.79 -14.73 -4.44
N THR A 48 3.17 -15.99 -4.24
CA THR A 48 4.09 -16.69 -5.14
C THR A 48 3.31 -17.02 -6.40
N SER A 49 3.09 -16.04 -7.28
CA SER A 49 2.53 -16.31 -8.60
C SER A 49 3.54 -17.18 -9.34
N SER A 50 3.32 -18.49 -9.37
CA SER A 50 3.92 -19.35 -10.37
C SER A 50 3.41 -18.85 -11.71
N TYR A 51 4.28 -18.18 -12.46
CA TYR A 51 4.06 -17.95 -13.87
C TYR A 51 4.08 -19.33 -14.54
N GLU A 52 2.95 -20.05 -14.50
CA GLU A 52 2.70 -21.05 -15.50
C GLU A 52 2.56 -20.29 -16.81
N HIS A 53 3.68 -20.16 -17.50
CA HIS A 53 3.69 -19.80 -18.91
C HIS A 53 2.78 -20.82 -19.58
N HIS A 54 1.55 -20.44 -19.92
CA HIS A 54 0.66 -21.26 -20.73
C HIS A 54 1.35 -21.46 -22.09
N ALA A 55 2.21 -22.47 -22.17
CA ALA A 55 2.68 -23.02 -23.41
C ALA A 55 1.44 -23.62 -24.07
N GLN A 56 0.89 -22.89 -25.04
CA GLN A 56 -0.17 -23.34 -25.92
C GLN A 56 0.28 -24.67 -26.55
N ALA A 57 -0.16 -25.79 -26.00
CA ALA A 57 0.11 -27.09 -26.58
C ALA A 57 -0.73 -27.24 -27.85
N ASP A 58 -0.02 -27.38 -28.98
CA ASP A 58 -0.57 -27.59 -30.31
C ASP A 58 -1.38 -28.91 -30.36
N PRO A 59 -2.70 -28.90 -30.63
CA PRO A 59 -3.53 -30.07 -30.48
C PRO A 59 -3.55 -30.90 -31.77
N LEU A 60 -2.44 -31.55 -32.12
CA LEU A 60 -2.41 -32.51 -33.23
C LEU A 60 -1.37 -33.60 -33.01
N THR A 61 -1.62 -34.52 -32.07
CA THR A 61 -1.10 -35.89 -32.16
C THR A 61 -2.08 -36.91 -31.56
N LYS A 62 -2.93 -37.45 -32.45
CA LYS A 62 -3.29 -38.87 -32.60
C LYS A 62 -3.93 -39.63 -31.42
N GLN A 63 -5.25 -39.75 -31.52
CA GLN A 63 -6.03 -41.00 -31.54
C GLN A 63 -5.22 -42.32 -31.46
N ALA A 64 -5.33 -43.08 -30.37
CA ALA A 64 -5.21 -44.54 -30.34
C ALA A 64 -5.61 -45.16 -28.96
N GLN A 65 -6.70 -45.93 -29.00
CA GLN A 65 -6.90 -47.25 -28.35
C GLN A 65 -6.92 -47.42 -26.81
N GLN A 66 -8.13 -47.73 -26.33
CA GLN A 66 -8.49 -48.85 -25.43
C GLN A 66 -7.36 -49.53 -24.64
N SER A 67 -7.49 -49.62 -23.31
CA SER A 67 -7.48 -50.92 -22.61
C SER A 67 -7.76 -50.81 -21.11
N SER A 68 -8.49 -51.80 -20.63
CA SER A 68 -8.87 -52.15 -19.27
C SER A 68 -7.77 -52.13 -18.19
N HIS A 69 -8.24 -51.87 -16.97
CA HIS A 69 -7.86 -52.49 -15.70
C HIS A 69 -6.63 -51.96 -14.92
N LYS A 70 -6.95 -51.60 -13.67
CA LYS A 70 -6.25 -51.96 -12.41
C LYS A 70 -5.47 -50.83 -11.71
N ARG A 71 -6.11 -50.35 -10.63
CA ARG A 71 -5.54 -49.90 -9.33
C ARG A 71 -4.08 -49.43 -9.33
N PHE A 72 -3.93 -48.13 -9.15
CA PHE A 72 -2.93 -47.48 -8.30
C PHE A 72 -3.69 -46.31 -7.63
N PHE A 73 -4.24 -46.44 -6.43
CA PHE A 73 -3.57 -46.13 -5.15
C PHE A 73 -2.36 -45.21 -5.31
N LEU A 74 -2.66 -43.91 -5.36
CA LEU A 74 -2.00 -42.83 -4.63
C LEU A 74 -3.22 -42.05 -4.09
N ASP A 75 -3.66 -42.08 -2.83
CA ASP A 75 -2.91 -41.93 -1.57
C ASP A 75 -1.55 -41.26 -1.79
N ASP A 76 -1.58 -40.13 -2.49
CA ASP A 76 -0.59 -39.09 -2.29
C ASP A 76 -1.23 -38.10 -1.33
N GLU A 77 -0.82 -38.20 -0.08
CA GLU A 77 -0.92 -37.17 0.93
C GLU A 77 -0.18 -35.94 0.39
N THR A 78 -0.81 -35.21 -0.54
CA THR A 78 -0.24 -33.99 -1.12
C THR A 78 -0.37 -32.88 -0.07
N ASP A 79 0.56 -32.97 0.87
CA ASP A 79 1.27 -31.92 1.57
C ASP A 79 0.54 -30.58 1.68
N GLU A 80 0.18 -30.27 2.93
CA GLU A 80 -0.23 -28.94 3.41
C GLU A 80 0.95 -27.94 3.30
N SER A 81 1.73 -27.91 2.21
CA SER A 81 2.95 -27.10 2.08
C SER A 81 2.88 -25.92 1.12
N SER A 82 1.78 -25.71 0.41
CA SER A 82 1.63 -24.52 -0.44
C SER A 82 0.70 -23.47 0.16
N SER A 83 0.63 -23.38 1.48
CA SER A 83 0.05 -22.19 2.10
C SER A 83 1.05 -21.03 2.00
N PRO A 84 0.61 -19.84 1.55
CA PRO A 84 1.53 -18.74 1.30
C PRO A 84 2.25 -18.36 2.59
N VAL A 85 3.53 -18.01 2.46
CA VAL A 85 4.32 -17.46 3.56
C VAL A 85 3.64 -16.18 4.07
N GLN A 86 3.47 -16.06 5.38
CA GLN A 86 2.77 -14.96 6.03
C GLN A 86 3.67 -14.23 7.04
N LEU A 87 3.65 -12.90 6.95
CA LEU A 87 4.37 -11.96 7.81
C LEU A 87 3.37 -11.01 8.48
N GLY A 88 3.55 -10.76 9.77
CA GLY A 88 2.82 -9.74 10.52
C GLY A 88 3.66 -8.48 10.65
N LEU A 89 3.29 -7.42 9.92
CA LEU A 89 3.85 -6.08 10.13
C LEU A 89 3.07 -5.41 11.25
N ILE A 90 3.74 -5.11 12.36
CA ILE A 90 3.15 -4.44 13.51
C ILE A 90 3.65 -3.00 13.55
N PHE A 91 2.74 -2.06 13.76
CA PHE A 91 3.10 -0.67 13.97
C PHE A 91 2.29 0.00 15.08
N SER A 92 2.83 1.09 15.60
CA SER A 92 2.14 2.01 16.50
C SER A 92 2.50 3.45 16.15
N HIS A 93 1.47 4.29 15.99
CA HIS A 93 1.67 5.72 15.75
C HIS A 93 2.32 6.40 16.96
N THR A 94 3.21 7.34 16.67
CA THR A 94 3.72 8.29 17.66
C THR A 94 2.78 9.50 17.71
N GLU A 95 2.80 10.25 18.80
CA GLU A 95 1.98 11.48 18.93
C GLU A 95 2.31 12.54 17.87
N LYS A 96 3.50 12.45 17.28
CA LYS A 96 4.00 13.37 16.26
C LYS A 96 3.96 12.80 14.85
N TYR A 97 3.47 11.58 14.65
CA TYR A 97 3.32 11.04 13.31
C TYR A 97 2.31 11.90 12.51
N PRO A 98 2.64 12.33 11.28
CA PRO A 98 3.69 11.80 10.40
C PRO A 98 5.08 12.46 10.50
N ASP A 99 5.28 13.50 11.31
CA ASP A 99 6.59 14.18 11.46
C ASP A 99 7.64 13.30 12.16
N GLU A 100 7.19 12.39 13.03
CA GLU A 100 8.01 11.35 13.64
C GLU A 100 7.55 9.97 13.15
N ILE A 101 8.48 9.13 12.73
CA ILE A 101 8.18 7.79 12.20
C ILE A 101 7.46 6.93 13.26
N PRO A 102 6.58 6.00 12.84
CA PRO A 102 5.90 5.10 13.76
C PRO A 102 6.87 4.02 14.27
N LEU A 103 6.53 3.44 15.43
CA LEU A 103 7.26 2.30 15.97
C LEU A 103 6.88 1.04 15.18
N LEU A 104 7.85 0.24 14.75
CA LEU A 104 7.64 -0.94 13.88
C LEU A 104 8.21 -2.22 14.50
N ASN A 105 7.50 -3.34 14.32
CA ASN A 105 7.96 -4.68 14.65
C ASN A 105 7.50 -5.68 13.56
N LEU A 106 8.24 -6.76 13.39
CA LEU A 106 7.92 -7.84 12.45
C LEU A 106 7.76 -9.15 13.19
N LYS A 107 6.65 -9.85 12.92
CA LYS A 107 6.41 -11.21 13.41
C LYS A 107 6.28 -12.19 12.26
N SER A 108 6.94 -13.33 12.37
CA SER A 108 6.65 -14.46 11.49
C SER A 108 5.31 -15.08 11.89
N ILE A 109 4.39 -15.18 10.93
CA ILE A 109 3.08 -15.83 11.13
C ILE A 109 3.11 -17.24 10.56
N LYS A 110 3.56 -17.41 9.31
CA LYS A 110 3.65 -18.73 8.64
C LYS A 110 4.83 -18.76 7.68
N GLY A 111 5.59 -19.85 7.67
CA GLY A 111 6.57 -20.15 6.62
C GLY A 111 7.90 -19.38 6.66
N ILE A 112 8.10 -18.44 7.60
CA ILE A 112 9.40 -17.77 7.79
C ILE A 112 10.03 -18.26 9.10
N GLN A 113 11.27 -18.75 9.06
CA GLN A 113 11.98 -19.07 10.29
C GLN A 113 12.36 -17.77 11.00
N ALA A 114 12.31 -17.72 12.34
CA ALA A 114 12.69 -16.53 13.11
C ALA A 114 14.12 -16.05 12.79
N SER A 115 14.99 -16.98 12.38
CA SER A 115 16.34 -16.74 11.87
C SER A 115 16.37 -15.90 10.60
N ASP A 116 15.38 -16.06 9.72
CA ASP A 116 15.30 -15.33 8.44
C ASP A 116 14.72 -13.92 8.62
N LEU A 117 14.00 -13.66 9.73
CA LEU A 117 13.65 -12.29 10.15
C LEU A 117 14.86 -11.53 10.68
N ALA A 118 15.89 -12.23 11.15
CA ALA A 118 17.14 -11.61 11.58
C ALA A 118 17.89 -11.16 10.32
N ILE A 119 17.58 -9.93 9.89
CA ILE A 119 18.24 -9.12 8.85
C ILE A 119 19.52 -9.80 8.32
N THR A 120 19.36 -10.68 7.35
CA THR A 120 20.46 -11.02 6.45
C THR A 120 20.71 -9.76 5.67
N VAL A 121 21.96 -9.27 5.71
CA VAL A 121 22.44 -8.00 5.12
C VAL A 121 21.53 -7.57 3.96
N PRO A 122 20.76 -6.47 4.10
CA PRO A 122 19.81 -6.07 3.08
C PRO A 122 20.58 -5.89 1.78
N HIS A 123 20.27 -6.73 0.78
CA HIS A 123 20.96 -6.66 -0.50
C HIS A 123 20.34 -5.51 -1.31
N GLY A 124 20.91 -4.31 -1.18
CA GLY A 124 20.47 -3.06 -1.81
C GLY A 124 21.32 -1.88 -1.35
N GLU A 125 21.15 -0.69 -1.96
CA GLU A 125 21.77 0.52 -1.41
C GLU A 125 21.10 0.81 -0.06
N PRO A 126 21.85 0.79 1.06
CA PRO A 126 21.26 0.99 2.37
C PRO A 126 20.56 2.35 2.38
N VAL A 127 19.33 2.37 2.86
CA VAL A 127 18.60 3.62 3.06
C VAL A 127 19.27 4.35 4.21
N THR A 128 20.29 5.14 3.90
CA THR A 128 20.88 6.09 4.82
C THR A 128 20.00 7.34 4.90
N VAL A 129 20.18 8.16 5.93
CA VAL A 129 19.49 9.46 6.04
C VAL A 129 19.74 10.30 4.79
N GLU A 130 20.96 10.27 4.25
CA GLU A 130 21.33 11.00 3.04
C GLU A 130 20.59 10.45 1.79
N THR A 131 20.56 9.13 1.62
CA THR A 131 19.84 8.47 0.51
C THR A 131 18.34 8.73 0.59
N PHE A 132 17.75 8.73 1.79
CA PHE A 132 16.34 9.04 2.02
C PHE A 132 16.02 10.52 1.72
N LEU A 133 16.86 11.46 2.18
CA LEU A 133 16.69 12.88 1.89
C LEU A 133 16.79 13.17 0.39
N ALA A 134 17.75 12.56 -0.30
CA ALA A 134 17.90 12.68 -1.74
C ALA A 134 16.69 12.11 -2.49
N TRP A 135 16.14 10.98 -2.03
CA TRP A 135 14.91 10.44 -2.59
C TRP A 135 13.70 11.35 -2.32
N ARG A 136 13.55 11.85 -1.09
CA ARG A 136 12.47 12.75 -0.68
C ARG A 136 12.49 14.04 -1.50
N GLU A 137 13.66 14.64 -1.70
CA GLU A 137 13.80 15.86 -2.50
C GLU A 137 13.37 15.63 -3.95
N ARG A 138 13.73 14.48 -4.55
CA ARG A 138 13.30 14.13 -5.90
C ARG A 138 11.78 13.93 -5.98
N PHE A 139 11.20 13.23 -5.00
CA PHE A 139 9.76 13.00 -4.93
C PHE A 139 8.98 14.30 -4.70
N GLU A 140 9.44 15.17 -3.79
CA GLU A 140 8.84 16.49 -3.56
C GLU A 140 8.92 17.36 -4.82
N ALA A 141 10.03 17.33 -5.56
CA ALA A 141 10.17 18.03 -6.83
C ALA A 141 9.20 17.50 -7.90
N GLU A 142 9.02 16.18 -7.99
CA GLU A 142 8.07 15.54 -8.90
C GLU A 142 6.63 15.93 -8.56
N LEU A 143 6.25 15.85 -7.28
CA LEU A 143 4.94 16.24 -6.79
C LEU A 143 4.68 17.74 -6.98
N ALA A 144 5.70 18.59 -6.79
CA ALA A 144 5.60 20.02 -7.02
C ALA A 144 5.38 20.34 -8.50
N LEU A 145 6.03 19.61 -9.41
CA LEU A 145 5.83 19.76 -10.85
C LEU A 145 4.39 19.38 -11.25
N GLU A 146 3.85 18.32 -10.64
CA GLU A 146 2.48 17.86 -10.86
C GLU A 146 1.46 18.86 -10.27
N ARG A 147 1.70 19.42 -9.08
CA ARG A 147 0.87 20.51 -8.52
C ARG A 147 0.96 21.78 -9.36
N ALA A 148 2.12 22.12 -9.89
CA ALA A 148 2.31 23.28 -10.76
C ALA A 148 1.58 23.10 -12.10
N LYS A 149 1.50 21.89 -12.64
CA LYS A 149 0.68 21.57 -13.82
C LYS A 149 -0.83 21.73 -13.57
N LEU A 150 -1.29 21.55 -12.34
CA LEU A 150 -2.70 21.71 -11.97
C LEU A 150 -3.13 23.15 -11.67
N LEU A 151 -2.19 24.12 -11.57
CA LEU A 151 -2.52 25.53 -11.62
C LEU A 151 -2.71 25.95 -13.08
N PRO A 152 -3.91 26.36 -13.51
CA PRO A 152 -4.11 26.77 -14.88
C PRO A 152 -3.32 28.05 -15.15
N GLU A 153 -2.52 28.05 -16.22
CA GLU A 153 -1.74 29.19 -16.73
C GLU A 153 -2.61 30.46 -16.96
N SER A 154 -3.94 30.31 -16.99
CA SER A 154 -4.92 31.38 -17.08
C SER A 154 -4.97 32.31 -15.85
N ALA A 155 -4.39 31.91 -14.71
CA ALA A 155 -4.32 32.75 -13.51
C ALA A 155 -3.19 33.80 -13.55
N LEU A 156 -2.21 33.67 -14.46
CA LEU A 156 -1.08 34.61 -14.55
C LEU A 156 -1.21 35.64 -15.69
N ILE A 157 -2.19 35.49 -16.60
CA ILE A 157 -2.35 36.39 -17.78
C ILE A 157 -3.64 37.24 -17.72
N ALA A 158 -4.50 37.10 -16.71
CA ALA A 158 -5.71 37.91 -16.62
C ALA A 158 -5.42 39.30 -15.98
N PRO A 159 -5.41 40.42 -16.72
CA PRO A 159 -5.53 41.73 -16.09
C PRO A 159 -6.86 41.78 -15.33
N LYS A 160 -6.82 42.32 -14.11
CA LYS A 160 -7.98 42.51 -13.22
C LYS A 160 -9.06 43.37 -13.88
N GLU A 161 -9.90 42.79 -14.73
CA GLU A 161 -11.17 43.41 -15.07
C GLU A 161 -12.15 43.14 -13.93
N LYS A 162 -12.54 44.24 -13.27
CA LYS A 162 -13.50 44.29 -12.18
C LYS A 162 -14.86 43.87 -12.72
N LYS A 163 -15.13 42.56 -12.73
CA LYS A 163 -16.46 42.01 -13.01
C LYS A 163 -17.44 42.57 -11.97
N LEU A 164 -18.32 43.47 -12.41
CA LEU A 164 -19.37 44.05 -11.58
C LEU A 164 -20.19 42.92 -10.95
N THR A 165 -20.54 43.07 -9.68
CA THR A 165 -21.36 42.07 -8.99
C THR A 165 -22.74 42.01 -9.66
N GLY A 166 -23.42 40.86 -9.61
CA GLY A 166 -24.71 40.67 -10.30
C GLY A 166 -25.76 41.76 -9.96
N ARG A 167 -25.69 42.32 -8.75
CA ARG A 167 -26.52 43.45 -8.30
C ARG A 167 -26.18 44.76 -9.02
N GLN A 168 -24.90 45.03 -9.25
CA GLN A 168 -24.43 46.22 -9.99
C GLN A 168 -24.74 46.11 -11.48
N TRP A 169 -24.72 44.89 -12.05
CA TRP A 169 -25.11 44.65 -13.44
C TRP A 169 -26.58 45.03 -13.68
N PHE A 170 -27.49 44.58 -12.80
CA PHE A 170 -28.92 44.89 -12.88
C PHE A 170 -29.25 46.37 -12.69
N GLN A 171 -28.51 47.09 -11.83
CA GLN A 171 -28.73 48.52 -11.60
C GLN A 171 -28.14 49.41 -12.69
N SER A 172 -27.23 48.91 -13.52
CA SER A 172 -26.58 49.69 -14.59
C SER A 172 -27.45 49.92 -15.84
N GLY A 173 -28.70 49.45 -15.84
CA GLY A 173 -29.66 49.64 -16.95
C GLY A 173 -29.36 48.81 -18.21
N ARG A 174 -28.22 48.10 -18.25
CA ARG A 174 -27.83 47.23 -19.38
C ARG A 174 -28.62 45.93 -19.50
N ALA A 175 -29.49 45.62 -18.53
CA ALA A 175 -30.38 44.46 -18.56
C ALA A 175 -31.65 44.69 -19.41
N SER A 176 -31.86 45.91 -19.91
CA SER A 176 -33.02 46.26 -20.72
C SER A 176 -32.57 46.79 -22.09
N ALA A 177 -32.08 45.89 -22.93
CA ALA A 177 -31.88 46.09 -24.37
C ALA A 177 -32.19 44.78 -25.10
#